data_AF-A0A1I0S5N4-F1
#
_entry.id   AF-A0A1I0S5N4-F1
#
_cell.length_a   1.000
_cell.length_b   1.000
_cell.length_c   1.000
_cell.angle_alpha   90.00
_cell.angle_beta   90.00
_cell.angle_gamma   90.00
#
_symmetry.space_group_name_H-M   'P 1'
#
loop_
_entity.id
_entity.type
_entity.pdbx_description
1 polymer ?
#
loop_
_entity_poly.entity_id
_entity_poly.type
_entity_poly.pdbx_seq_one_letter_code
_entity_poly.pdbx_strand_id
1 'polypeptide(L)'
;MPEQIPAISREDFNWLTQTYGKETGYSHIDTKESVVHEIFMDKVLIGTAFLNCASYELSFGNGLHIRKNRLDDYKLHDKAVLIADDMTEEDEDELELRWSTLIHELKMLDNLHSLSNAREPLEQLFLDIFPEEDAEELISKLPEIVVPDVTIIWSEVYAALSATGNVVEFEWQEFADNGILALNELFPLQVAGVELKAPDAATFQAIMAEEDFAKGILDFVNEQLEAYELKIVAVGTSLDEYQSFACFNMQDFRLANAMLKMEELCLICFF
;
A
#
# COMPACT_ATOMS: atom_id res chain seq x y z
N MET A 1 34.94 7.35 5.78
CA MET A 1 34.15 6.34 6.50
C MET A 1 32.76 6.44 5.91
N PRO A 2 32.15 5.38 5.40
CA PRO A 2 30.78 5.51 4.92
C PRO A 2 29.94 5.97 6.11
N GLU A 3 29.26 7.10 5.95
CA GLU A 3 28.31 7.61 6.92
C GLU A 3 27.24 6.53 7.10
N GLN A 4 26.89 6.21 8.34
CA GLN A 4 25.81 5.26 8.58
C GLN A 4 24.55 5.89 8.02
N ILE A 5 23.86 5.21 7.09
CA ILE A 5 22.49 5.55 6.73
C ILE A 5 21.67 5.46 8.03
N PRO A 6 21.17 6.58 8.58
CA PRO A 6 20.69 6.64 9.96
C PRO A 6 19.51 5.68 10.24
N ALA A 7 18.70 5.40 9.22
CA ALA A 7 17.54 4.53 9.32
C ALA A 7 17.88 3.04 9.47
N ILE A 8 19.06 2.58 9.01
CA ILE A 8 19.40 1.16 8.98
C ILE A 8 20.15 0.77 10.26
N SER A 9 19.38 0.36 11.27
CA SER A 9 19.91 -0.06 12.56
C SER A 9 20.35 -1.53 12.57
N ARG A 10 21.35 -1.85 13.42
CA ARG A 10 21.76 -3.25 13.66
C ARG A 10 20.64 -4.06 14.32
N GLU A 11 19.81 -3.41 15.13
CA GLU A 11 18.72 -4.04 15.85
C GLU A 11 17.64 -4.54 14.87
N ASP A 12 17.18 -3.67 13.97
CA ASP A 12 16.21 -4.04 12.95
C ASP A 12 16.78 -5.10 11.99
N PHE A 13 18.05 -4.97 11.59
CA PHE A 13 18.69 -5.98 10.76
C PHE A 13 18.74 -7.35 11.45
N ASN A 14 19.10 -7.40 12.72
CA ASN A 14 19.14 -8.65 13.48
C ASN A 14 17.75 -9.25 13.66
N TRP A 15 16.75 -8.43 13.99
CA TRP A 15 15.36 -8.88 14.09
C TRP A 15 14.89 -9.46 12.75
N LEU A 16 15.08 -8.73 11.65
CA LEU A 16 14.65 -9.14 10.32
C LEU A 16 15.28 -10.48 9.89
N THR A 17 16.60 -10.60 10.00
CA THR A 17 17.34 -11.80 9.60
C THR A 17 17.10 -13.00 10.52
N GLN A 18 16.79 -12.79 11.81
CA GLN A 18 16.46 -13.88 12.73
C GLN A 18 15.01 -14.37 12.58
N THR A 19 14.07 -13.46 12.31
CA THR A 19 12.65 -13.79 12.19
C THR A 19 12.33 -14.36 10.81
N TYR A 20 12.86 -13.76 9.74
CA TYR A 20 12.49 -14.08 8.37
C TYR A 20 13.62 -14.74 7.56
N GLY A 21 14.86 -14.69 8.02
CA GLY A 21 16.03 -15.16 7.26
C GLY A 21 16.04 -16.68 7.01
N LYS A 22 16.29 -17.05 5.75
CA LYS A 22 16.46 -18.45 5.33
C LYS A 22 17.80 -18.64 4.62
N GLU A 23 18.33 -19.86 4.63
CA GLU A 23 19.56 -20.18 3.86
C GLU A 23 19.38 -19.92 2.37
N THR A 24 18.17 -20.13 1.84
CA THR A 24 17.82 -19.91 0.44
C THR A 24 17.32 -18.50 0.14
N GLY A 25 17.22 -17.62 1.14
CA GLY A 25 16.48 -16.37 1.05
C GLY A 25 14.98 -16.57 1.33
N TYR A 26 14.39 -15.61 2.02
CA TYR A 26 12.95 -15.38 2.06
C TYR A 26 12.63 -14.16 1.20
N SER A 27 11.79 -14.37 0.19
CA SER A 27 11.35 -13.30 -0.71
C SER A 27 10.15 -12.58 -0.12
N HIS A 28 10.29 -11.27 0.10
CA HIS A 28 9.19 -10.33 0.35
C HIS A 28 9.11 -9.37 -0.83
N ILE A 29 7.95 -9.31 -1.50
CA ILE A 29 7.78 -8.52 -2.72
C ILE A 29 6.80 -7.40 -2.42
N ASP A 30 7.28 -6.16 -2.58
CA ASP A 30 6.42 -5.00 -2.70
C ASP A 30 6.04 -4.86 -4.17
N THR A 31 4.83 -5.29 -4.50
CA THR A 31 4.30 -5.25 -5.87
C THR A 31 3.97 -3.84 -6.33
N LYS A 32 3.69 -2.90 -5.41
CA LYS A 32 3.36 -1.51 -5.73
C LYS A 32 4.56 -0.79 -6.32
N GLU A 33 5.72 -0.98 -5.70
CA GLU A 33 6.94 -0.28 -6.09
C GLU A 33 7.89 -1.15 -6.93
N SER A 34 7.46 -2.37 -7.26
CA SER A 34 8.28 -3.38 -7.96
C SER A 34 9.61 -3.63 -7.25
N VAL A 35 9.56 -3.76 -5.92
CA VAL A 35 10.73 -3.99 -5.07
C VAL A 35 10.72 -5.43 -4.56
N VAL A 36 11.86 -6.09 -4.67
CA VAL A 36 12.06 -7.46 -4.17
C VAL A 36 13.08 -7.44 -3.04
N HIS A 37 12.69 -7.93 -1.88
CA HIS A 37 13.54 -8.11 -0.73
C HIS A 37 13.85 -9.59 -0.55
N GLU A 38 15.12 -9.96 -0.51
CA GLU A 38 15.58 -11.32 -0.20
C GLU A 38 16.30 -11.31 1.15
N ILE A 39 15.71 -11.97 2.13
CA ILE A 39 16.19 -11.98 3.51
C ILE A 39 16.91 -13.29 3.78
N PHE A 40 18.22 -13.22 3.97
CA PHE A 40 19.07 -14.34 4.39
C PHE A 40 19.37 -14.24 5.89
N MET A 41 19.99 -15.28 6.44
CA MET A 41 20.37 -15.30 7.86
C MET A 41 21.48 -14.30 8.21
N ASP A 42 22.27 -13.84 7.23
CA ASP A 42 23.45 -13.00 7.41
C ASP A 42 23.47 -11.73 6.54
N LYS A 43 22.50 -11.58 5.63
CA LYS A 43 22.40 -10.44 4.70
C LYS A 43 20.97 -10.22 4.23
N VAL A 44 20.72 -9.03 3.68
CA VAL A 44 19.47 -8.66 3.02
C VAL A 44 19.81 -8.12 1.64
N LEU A 45 19.11 -8.58 0.59
CA LEU A 45 19.19 -8.00 -0.74
C LEU A 45 17.91 -7.22 -1.02
N ILE A 46 18.04 -6.01 -1.54
CA ILE A 46 16.91 -5.18 -1.98
C ILE A 46 17.12 -4.88 -3.45
N GLY A 47 16.28 -5.46 -4.31
CA GLY A 47 16.23 -5.18 -5.74
C GLY A 47 15.12 -4.20 -6.04
N THR A 48 15.43 -3.12 -6.74
CA THR A 48 14.50 -2.04 -7.06
C THR A 48 14.44 -1.83 -8.57
N ALA A 49 13.39 -1.18 -9.08
CA ALA A 49 13.37 -0.67 -10.45
C ALA A 49 14.15 0.67 -10.61
N PHE A 50 14.58 1.26 -9.49
CA PHE A 50 15.28 2.54 -9.42
C PHE A 50 16.62 2.53 -10.19
N LEU A 51 16.94 3.64 -10.85
CA LEU A 51 18.21 3.92 -11.55
C LEU A 51 18.91 2.70 -12.21
N ASN A 52 18.31 2.17 -13.28
CA ASN A 52 18.79 0.98 -14.01
C ASN A 52 18.70 -0.32 -13.20
N CYS A 53 17.58 -0.49 -12.49
CA CYS A 53 17.30 -1.66 -11.67
C CYS A 53 18.41 -1.95 -10.66
N ALA A 54 18.65 -0.98 -9.77
CA ALA A 54 19.66 -1.08 -8.72
C ALA A 54 19.31 -2.18 -7.73
N SER A 55 20.35 -2.82 -7.20
CA SER A 55 20.28 -3.83 -6.15
C SER A 55 21.28 -3.51 -5.05
N TYR A 56 20.81 -3.56 -3.81
CA TYR A 56 21.60 -3.27 -2.62
C TYR A 56 21.74 -4.53 -1.77
N GLU A 57 22.97 -4.97 -1.50
CA GLU A 57 23.28 -6.03 -0.55
C GLU A 57 23.73 -5.41 0.76
N LEU A 58 22.97 -5.65 1.83
CA LEU A 58 23.21 -5.15 3.17
C LEU A 58 23.70 -6.28 4.07
N SER A 59 24.76 -6.03 4.82
CA SER A 59 25.28 -6.97 5.81
C SER A 59 25.87 -6.24 7.01
N PHE A 60 25.84 -6.87 8.18
CA PHE A 60 26.43 -6.31 9.40
C PHE A 60 27.65 -7.11 9.83
N GLY A 61 28.83 -6.48 9.69
CA GLY A 61 30.07 -6.91 10.34
C GLY A 61 30.28 -6.12 11.64
N ASN A 62 31.36 -5.34 11.69
CA ASN A 62 31.59 -4.35 12.76
C ASN A 62 30.76 -3.06 12.56
N GLY A 63 30.21 -2.86 11.37
CA GLY A 63 29.27 -1.81 11.00
C GLY A 63 28.40 -2.27 9.84
N LEU A 64 27.54 -1.38 9.35
CA LEU A 64 26.74 -1.62 8.15
C LEU A 64 27.67 -1.62 6.92
N HIS A 65 27.55 -2.66 6.10
CA HIS A 65 28.24 -2.79 4.82
C HIS A 65 27.18 -2.91 3.72
N ILE A 66 27.26 -2.01 2.74
CA ILE A 66 26.36 -1.96 1.60
C ILE A 66 27.17 -2.19 0.33
N ARG A 67 26.71 -3.10 -0.54
CA ARG A 67 27.23 -3.27 -1.89
C ARG A 67 26.10 -3.02 -2.88
N LYS A 68 26.29 -2.04 -3.77
CA LYS A 68 25.38 -1.76 -4.87
C LYS A 68 25.82 -2.48 -6.14
N ASN A 69 24.84 -3.02 -6.86
CA ASN A 69 24.99 -3.39 -8.26
C ASN A 69 23.84 -2.80 -9.07
N ARG A 70 24.06 -2.52 -10.35
CA ARG A 70 23.00 -2.11 -11.30
C ARG A 70 23.09 -2.91 -12.59
N LEU A 71 22.03 -2.90 -13.39
CA LEU A 71 22.09 -3.47 -14.73
C LEU A 71 22.90 -2.56 -15.68
N ASP A 72 23.94 -3.12 -16.29
CA ASP A 72 24.64 -2.49 -17.40
C ASP A 72 23.76 -2.55 -18.65
N ASP A 73 23.38 -1.36 -19.14
CA ASP A 73 22.44 -1.15 -20.23
C ASP A 73 21.15 -2.00 -20.11
N TYR A 74 20.28 -1.61 -19.17
CA TYR A 74 18.99 -2.25 -18.88
C TYR A 74 18.10 -2.48 -20.13
N LYS A 75 18.33 -1.74 -21.22
CA LYS A 75 17.61 -1.88 -22.50
C LYS A 75 18.01 -3.14 -23.27
N LEU A 76 19.08 -3.82 -22.87
CA LEU A 76 19.51 -5.09 -23.46
C LEU A 76 18.70 -6.30 -22.96
N HIS A 77 17.72 -6.09 -22.08
CA HIS A 77 16.85 -7.12 -21.51
C HIS A 77 17.67 -8.34 -21.02
N ASP A 78 17.47 -9.52 -21.61
CA ASP A 78 18.13 -10.77 -21.22
C ASP A 78 19.67 -10.76 -21.30
N LYS A 79 20.25 -9.75 -21.94
CA LYS A 79 21.71 -9.57 -22.06
C LYS A 79 22.28 -8.53 -21.09
N ALA A 80 21.43 -7.85 -20.33
CA ALA A 80 21.88 -6.92 -19.30
C ALA A 80 22.63 -7.70 -18.20
N VAL A 81 23.74 -7.15 -17.73
CA VAL A 81 24.59 -7.81 -16.73
C VAL A 81 24.65 -6.93 -15.49
N LEU A 82 24.53 -7.53 -14.30
CA LEU A 82 24.74 -6.81 -13.05
C LEU A 82 26.21 -6.44 -12.90
N ILE A 83 26.48 -5.14 -12.77
CA ILE A 83 27.81 -4.59 -12.52
C ILE A 83 27.82 -3.89 -11.17
N ALA A 84 28.95 -4.00 -10.46
CA ALA A 84 29.16 -3.26 -9.22
C ALA A 84 29.18 -1.75 -9.51
N ASP A 85 28.57 -0.98 -8.63
CA ASP A 85 28.49 0.47 -8.75
C ASP A 85 28.66 1.15 -7.39
N ASP A 86 29.00 2.43 -7.41
CA ASP A 86 29.14 3.22 -6.19
C ASP A 86 27.77 3.78 -5.74
N MET A 87 27.58 3.93 -4.43
CA MET A 87 26.41 4.59 -3.84
C MET A 87 26.46 6.10 -4.10
N THR A 88 25.34 6.67 -4.52
CA THR A 88 25.06 8.11 -4.57
C THR A 88 24.12 8.51 -3.43
N GLU A 89 23.94 9.81 -3.20
CA GLU A 89 22.95 10.33 -2.24
C GLU A 89 21.52 9.87 -2.59
N GLU A 90 21.16 9.86 -3.87
CA GLU A 90 19.86 9.35 -4.35
C GLU A 90 19.69 7.85 -4.05
N ASP A 91 20.76 7.05 -4.11
CA ASP A 91 20.71 5.63 -3.72
C ASP A 91 20.56 5.46 -2.20
N GLU A 92 21.13 6.36 -1.40
CA GLU A 92 21.00 6.35 0.06
C GLU A 92 19.56 6.66 0.48
N ASP A 93 18.94 7.67 -0.13
CA ASP A 93 17.54 8.04 0.08
C ASP A 93 16.59 6.91 -0.32
N GLU A 94 16.80 6.32 -1.50
CA GLU A 94 16.04 5.17 -1.98
C GLU A 94 16.17 3.98 -1.02
N LEU A 95 17.39 3.66 -0.60
CA LEU A 95 17.65 2.53 0.29
C LEU A 95 17.04 2.74 1.68
N GLU A 96 17.10 3.96 2.22
CA GLU A 96 16.45 4.34 3.47
C GLU A 96 14.93 4.15 3.39
N LEU A 97 14.32 4.60 2.30
CA LEU A 97 12.90 4.42 2.04
C LEU A 97 12.54 2.93 2.01
N ARG A 98 13.18 2.12 1.15
CA ARG A 98 12.85 0.70 1.00
C ARG A 98 13.07 -0.09 2.29
N TRP A 99 14.15 0.21 3.00
CA TRP A 99 14.41 -0.41 4.31
C TRP A 99 13.31 -0.08 5.32
N SER A 100 12.96 1.19 5.45
CA SER A 100 11.96 1.64 6.42
C SER A 100 10.58 1.06 6.11
N THR A 101 10.18 1.04 4.84
CA THR A 101 8.94 0.41 4.37
C THR A 101 8.91 -1.07 4.71
N LEU A 102 9.95 -1.84 4.36
CA LEU A 102 10.03 -3.28 4.67
C LEU A 102 9.89 -3.56 6.18
N ILE A 103 10.65 -2.84 7.00
CA ILE A 103 10.64 -3.03 8.45
C ILE A 103 9.27 -2.69 9.03
N HIS A 104 8.66 -1.60 8.57
CA HIS A 104 7.34 -1.20 9.01
C HIS A 104 6.29 -2.26 8.66
N GLU A 105 6.19 -2.67 7.39
CA GLU A 105 5.24 -3.69 6.93
C GLU A 105 5.34 -5.00 7.72
N LEU A 106 6.55 -5.53 7.89
CA LEU A 106 6.75 -6.79 8.60
C LEU A 106 6.45 -6.67 10.10
N LYS A 107 6.72 -5.50 10.71
CA LYS A 107 6.31 -5.24 12.10
C LYS A 107 4.79 -5.15 12.23
N MET A 108 4.10 -4.56 11.26
CA MET A 108 2.64 -4.51 11.22
C MET A 108 2.04 -5.91 11.09
N LEU A 109 2.62 -6.74 10.23
CA LEU A 109 2.21 -8.14 10.08
C LEU A 109 2.43 -8.96 11.36
N ASP A 110 3.58 -8.80 12.02
CA ASP A 110 3.86 -9.45 13.32
C ASP A 110 2.86 -8.98 14.39
N ASN A 111 2.55 -7.68 14.43
CA ASN A 111 1.55 -7.12 15.34
C ASN A 111 0.17 -7.72 15.08
N LEU A 112 -0.24 -7.84 13.81
CA LEU A 112 -1.50 -8.46 13.41
C LEU A 112 -1.56 -9.92 13.90
N HIS A 113 -0.52 -10.71 13.63
CA HIS A 113 -0.43 -12.11 14.07
C HIS A 113 -0.37 -12.28 15.60
N SER A 114 0.07 -11.25 16.33
CA SER A 114 0.09 -11.24 17.79
C SER A 114 -1.30 -11.03 18.41
N LEU A 115 -2.25 -10.49 17.63
CA LEU A 115 -3.64 -10.37 18.08
C LEU A 115 -4.24 -11.75 18.28
N SER A 116 -5.08 -11.88 19.30
CA SER A 116 -5.90 -13.08 19.50
C SER A 116 -7.25 -12.98 18.79
N ASN A 117 -7.69 -11.76 18.47
CA ASN A 117 -8.96 -11.45 17.84
C ASN A 117 -8.87 -10.07 17.17
N ALA A 118 -9.27 -9.96 15.90
CA ALA A 118 -9.27 -8.71 15.14
C ALA A 118 -10.59 -7.92 15.25
N ARG A 119 -11.56 -8.43 16.02
CA ARG A 119 -12.88 -7.81 16.15
C ARG A 119 -12.81 -6.36 16.64
N GLU A 120 -12.12 -6.09 17.75
CA GLU A 120 -12.06 -4.74 18.34
C GLU A 120 -11.47 -3.69 17.37
N PRO A 121 -10.31 -3.95 16.70
CA PRO A 121 -9.83 -3.07 15.64
C PRO A 121 -10.82 -2.85 14.48
N LEU A 122 -11.57 -3.89 14.09
CA LEU A 122 -12.60 -3.77 13.05
C LEU A 122 -13.80 -2.91 13.50
N GLU A 123 -14.21 -3.02 14.77
CA GLU A 123 -15.27 -2.17 15.32
C GLU A 123 -14.86 -0.70 15.26
N GLN A 124 -13.62 -0.39 15.63
CA GLN A 124 -13.09 0.97 15.52
C GLN A 124 -13.03 1.43 14.06
N LEU A 125 -12.56 0.58 13.14
CA LEU A 125 -12.54 0.90 11.71
C LEU A 125 -13.95 1.22 11.17
N PHE A 126 -14.97 0.47 11.60
CA PHE A 126 -16.35 0.71 11.16
C PHE A 126 -16.88 2.04 11.67
N LEU A 127 -16.57 2.41 12.92
CA LEU A 127 -16.89 3.74 13.45
C LEU A 127 -16.14 4.85 12.71
N ASP A 128 -14.94 4.59 12.20
CA ASP A 128 -14.17 5.57 11.44
C ASP A 128 -14.72 5.73 9.99
N ILE A 129 -15.22 4.66 9.36
CA ILE A 129 -15.73 4.67 7.97
C ILE A 129 -17.21 5.07 7.85
N PHE A 130 -18.09 4.50 8.68
CA PHE A 130 -19.54 4.55 8.48
C PHE A 130 -20.25 5.48 9.47
N PRO A 131 -21.36 6.16 9.10
CA PRO A 131 -22.19 6.88 10.08
C PRO A 131 -22.48 6.01 11.32
N GLU A 132 -22.57 6.64 12.50
CA GLU A 132 -22.66 5.93 13.79
C GLU A 132 -23.76 4.85 13.81
N GLU A 133 -24.95 5.17 13.30
CA GLU A 133 -26.08 4.21 13.23
C GLU A 133 -25.75 2.99 12.35
N ASP A 134 -25.13 3.21 11.18
CA ASP A 134 -24.73 2.12 10.28
C ASP A 134 -23.58 1.30 10.89
N ALA A 135 -22.61 1.97 11.52
CA ALA A 135 -21.48 1.33 12.18
C ALA A 135 -21.96 0.39 13.29
N GLU A 136 -22.87 0.83 14.16
CA GLU A 136 -23.45 -0.01 15.22
C GLU A 136 -24.15 -1.24 14.66
N GLU A 137 -24.95 -1.08 13.59
CA GLU A 137 -25.61 -2.21 12.95
C GLU A 137 -24.60 -3.21 12.37
N LEU A 138 -23.57 -2.72 11.68
CA LEU A 138 -22.51 -3.55 11.10
C LEU A 138 -21.68 -4.28 12.18
N ILE A 139 -21.33 -3.59 13.26
CA ILE A 139 -20.62 -4.15 14.42
C ILE A 139 -21.42 -5.29 15.06
N SER A 140 -22.75 -5.14 15.15
CA SER A 140 -23.63 -6.18 15.69
C SER A 140 -23.64 -7.47 14.86
N LYS A 141 -23.28 -7.38 13.57
CA LYS A 141 -23.22 -8.49 12.62
C LYS A 141 -21.84 -9.16 12.57
N LEU A 142 -20.79 -8.51 13.07
CA LEU A 142 -19.46 -9.10 13.11
C LEU A 142 -19.46 -10.40 13.94
N PRO A 143 -18.65 -11.40 13.58
CA PRO A 143 -18.41 -12.57 14.42
C PRO A 143 -17.77 -12.19 15.77
N GLU A 144 -18.09 -12.91 16.85
CA GLU A 144 -17.50 -12.69 18.17
C GLU A 144 -15.95 -12.83 18.13
N ILE A 145 -15.46 -13.74 17.30
CA ILE A 145 -14.04 -13.93 17.03
C ILE A 145 -13.81 -13.74 15.54
N VAL A 146 -13.02 -12.72 15.20
CA VAL A 146 -12.46 -12.52 13.88
C VAL A 146 -10.99 -12.92 13.92
N VAL A 147 -10.61 -13.88 13.09
CA VAL A 147 -9.23 -14.34 13.01
C VAL A 147 -8.37 -13.19 12.47
N PRO A 148 -7.23 -12.86 13.11
CA PRO A 148 -6.27 -11.86 12.64
C PRO A 148 -5.49 -12.31 11.39
N ASP A 149 -6.23 -12.46 10.29
CA ASP A 149 -5.74 -12.78 8.97
C ASP A 149 -6.25 -11.73 8.00
N VAL A 150 -5.36 -11.14 7.22
CA VAL A 150 -5.65 -10.00 6.33
C VAL A 150 -6.81 -10.30 5.36
N THR A 151 -6.93 -11.53 4.87
CA THR A 151 -7.98 -11.92 3.91
C THR A 151 -9.35 -12.06 4.60
N ILE A 152 -9.36 -12.55 5.83
CA ILE A 152 -10.58 -12.66 6.65
C ILE A 152 -11.04 -11.25 7.04
N ILE A 153 -10.12 -10.41 7.51
CA ILE A 153 -10.40 -9.02 7.87
C ILE A 153 -10.94 -8.26 6.67
N TRP A 154 -10.30 -8.37 5.50
CA TRP A 154 -10.78 -7.75 4.28
C TRP A 154 -12.18 -8.24 3.90
N SER A 155 -12.48 -9.53 4.06
CA SER A 155 -13.81 -10.08 3.77
C SER A 155 -14.90 -9.42 4.64
N GLU A 156 -14.62 -9.17 5.92
CA GLU A 156 -15.55 -8.48 6.82
C GLU A 156 -15.72 -7.00 6.44
N VAL A 157 -14.63 -6.29 6.10
CA VAL A 157 -14.67 -4.90 5.64
C VAL A 157 -15.44 -4.77 4.32
N TYR A 158 -15.12 -5.63 3.34
CA TYR A 158 -15.79 -5.64 2.05
C TYR A 158 -17.28 -5.94 2.17
N ALA A 159 -17.66 -6.88 3.04
CA ALA A 159 -19.06 -7.17 3.31
C ALA A 159 -19.80 -5.96 3.90
N ALA A 160 -19.15 -5.22 4.81
CA ALA A 160 -19.71 -4.00 5.40
C ALA A 160 -19.86 -2.86 4.37
N LEU A 161 -18.83 -2.65 3.54
CA LEU A 161 -18.89 -1.67 2.45
C LEU A 161 -19.97 -2.04 1.43
N SER A 162 -20.08 -3.32 1.07
CA SER A 162 -21.12 -3.82 0.14
C SER A 162 -22.52 -3.63 0.71
N ALA A 163 -22.73 -3.93 2.00
CA ALA A 163 -24.03 -3.81 2.65
C ALA A 163 -24.53 -2.35 2.71
N THR A 164 -23.62 -1.39 2.68
CA THR A 164 -23.92 0.06 2.70
C THR A 164 -23.87 0.70 1.32
N GLY A 165 -23.60 -0.07 0.26
CA GLY A 165 -23.42 0.47 -1.09
C GLY A 165 -22.19 1.38 -1.22
N ASN A 166 -21.19 1.21 -0.36
CA ASN A 166 -19.96 2.00 -0.33
C ASN A 166 -18.74 1.25 -0.86
N VAL A 167 -18.95 0.32 -1.79
CA VAL A 167 -17.87 -0.28 -2.58
C VAL A 167 -18.33 -0.54 -4.01
N VAL A 168 -17.44 -0.28 -4.95
CA VAL A 168 -17.52 -0.74 -6.34
C VAL A 168 -16.18 -1.30 -6.75
N GLU A 169 -16.15 -2.09 -7.82
CA GLU A 169 -14.94 -2.73 -8.30
C GLU A 169 -14.83 -2.59 -9.81
N PHE A 170 -13.63 -2.30 -10.29
CA PHE A 170 -13.33 -2.24 -11.72
C PHE A 170 -11.81 -2.27 -11.96
N GLU A 171 -11.40 -2.50 -13.20
CA GLU A 171 -10.00 -2.39 -13.58
C GLU A 171 -9.59 -0.93 -13.79
N TRP A 172 -8.39 -0.53 -13.37
CA TRP A 172 -7.90 0.85 -13.56
C TRP A 172 -7.98 1.33 -15.01
N GLN A 173 -7.79 0.43 -15.97
CA GLN A 173 -7.85 0.75 -17.40
C GLN A 173 -9.28 1.07 -17.88
N GLU A 174 -10.30 0.54 -17.21
CA GLU A 174 -11.72 0.80 -17.50
C GLU A 174 -12.24 2.09 -16.85
N PHE A 175 -11.38 2.84 -16.16
CA PHE A 175 -11.77 4.02 -15.38
C PHE A 175 -12.59 5.04 -16.19
N ALA A 176 -12.13 5.40 -17.39
CA ALA A 176 -12.78 6.41 -18.22
C ALA A 176 -14.10 5.93 -18.86
N ASP A 177 -14.21 4.62 -19.12
CA ASP A 177 -15.36 4.04 -19.83
C ASP A 177 -16.48 3.64 -18.87
N ASN A 178 -16.15 2.89 -17.82
CA ASN A 178 -17.11 2.33 -16.85
C ASN A 178 -16.84 2.78 -15.42
N GLY A 179 -15.59 3.05 -15.04
CA GLY A 179 -15.23 3.32 -13.65
C GLY A 179 -15.92 4.55 -13.07
N ILE A 180 -16.02 5.65 -13.81
CA ILE A 180 -16.77 6.84 -13.36
C ILE A 180 -18.25 6.55 -13.13
N LEU A 181 -18.87 5.75 -14.01
CA LEU A 181 -20.26 5.36 -13.85
C LEU A 181 -20.43 4.52 -12.59
N ALA A 182 -19.55 3.54 -12.37
CA ALA A 182 -19.54 2.72 -11.16
C ALA A 182 -19.33 3.57 -9.89
N LEU A 183 -18.35 4.49 -9.88
CA LEU A 183 -18.10 5.36 -8.73
C LEU A 183 -19.35 6.18 -8.37
N ASN A 184 -20.10 6.67 -9.35
CA ASN A 184 -21.37 7.39 -9.12
C ASN A 184 -22.48 6.51 -8.52
N GLU A 185 -22.33 5.18 -8.48
CA GLU A 185 -23.23 4.26 -7.79
C GLU A 185 -22.98 4.21 -6.27
N LEU A 186 -21.83 4.72 -5.80
CA LEU A 186 -21.49 4.75 -4.38
C LEU A 186 -22.49 5.58 -3.58
N PHE A 187 -23.07 4.96 -2.55
CA PHE A 187 -24.12 5.56 -1.74
C PHE A 187 -23.75 6.92 -1.13
N PRO A 188 -22.54 7.16 -0.59
CA PRO A 188 -22.16 8.47 -0.07
C PRO A 188 -22.25 9.60 -1.11
N LEU A 189 -21.89 9.34 -2.38
CA LEU A 189 -22.00 10.33 -3.45
C LEU A 189 -23.46 10.63 -3.80
N GLN A 190 -24.31 9.59 -3.86
CA GLN A 190 -25.74 9.75 -4.12
C GLN A 190 -26.43 10.58 -3.03
N VAL A 191 -26.11 10.32 -1.77
CA VAL A 191 -26.64 11.08 -0.62
C VAL A 191 -26.20 12.53 -0.66
N ALA A 192 -24.93 12.78 -1.02
CA ALA A 192 -24.40 14.14 -1.19
C ALA A 192 -24.92 14.84 -2.46
N GLY A 193 -25.61 14.13 -3.35
CA GLY A 193 -26.08 14.65 -4.64
C GLY A 193 -24.95 15.01 -5.59
N VAL A 194 -23.82 14.30 -5.49
CA VAL A 194 -22.63 14.50 -6.31
C VAL A 194 -22.68 13.59 -7.52
N GLU A 195 -22.34 14.15 -8.68
CA GLU A 195 -22.14 13.40 -9.92
C GLU A 195 -20.73 13.69 -10.44
N LEU A 196 -19.86 12.69 -10.32
CA LEU A 196 -18.50 12.72 -10.84
C LEU A 196 -18.53 12.76 -12.36
N LYS A 197 -17.69 13.61 -12.94
CA LYS A 197 -17.54 13.74 -14.38
C LYS A 197 -16.36 12.92 -14.87
N ALA A 198 -16.57 12.23 -15.99
CA ALA A 198 -15.49 11.54 -16.67
C ALA A 198 -14.47 12.55 -17.23
N PRO A 199 -13.17 12.19 -17.25
CA PRO A 199 -12.17 13.04 -17.87
C PRO A 199 -12.45 13.14 -19.37
N ASP A 200 -12.20 14.32 -19.95
CA ASP A 200 -12.15 14.42 -21.40
C ASP A 200 -10.90 13.73 -21.96
N ALA A 201 -10.83 13.56 -23.28
CA ALA A 201 -9.73 12.86 -23.92
C ALA A 201 -8.36 13.50 -23.65
N ALA A 202 -8.28 14.83 -23.48
CA ALA A 202 -7.01 15.50 -23.22
C ALA A 202 -6.57 15.27 -21.77
N THR A 203 -7.51 15.38 -20.82
CA THR A 203 -7.26 15.10 -19.40
C THR A 203 -6.86 13.63 -19.19
N PHE A 204 -7.57 12.70 -19.83
CA PHE A 204 -7.24 11.28 -19.69
C PHE A 204 -5.84 10.94 -20.25
N GLN A 205 -5.47 11.54 -21.39
CA GLN A 205 -4.10 11.37 -21.93
C GLN A 205 -3.03 11.97 -21.01
N ALA A 206 -3.34 13.05 -20.28
CA ALA A 206 -2.42 13.61 -19.29
C ALA A 206 -2.23 12.64 -18.12
N ILE A 207 -3.33 12.10 -17.57
CA ILE A 207 -3.31 11.11 -16.48
C ILE A 207 -2.51 9.86 -16.90
N MET A 208 -2.74 9.34 -18.10
CA MET A 208 -1.98 8.18 -18.63
C MET A 208 -0.47 8.43 -18.77
N ALA A 209 -0.04 9.69 -18.86
CA ALA A 209 1.36 10.06 -18.99
C ALA A 209 2.05 10.31 -17.64
N GLU A 210 1.31 10.27 -16.53
CA GLU A 210 1.87 10.38 -15.19
C GLU A 210 2.71 9.15 -14.82
N GLU A 211 3.70 9.35 -13.95
CA GLU A 211 4.55 8.29 -13.43
C GLU A 211 3.75 7.28 -12.58
N ASP A 212 2.77 7.79 -11.83
CA ASP A 212 1.80 6.98 -11.08
C ASP A 212 0.38 7.21 -11.64
N PHE A 213 0.00 6.34 -12.58
CA PHE A 213 -1.30 6.38 -13.23
C PHE A 213 -2.48 6.22 -12.25
N ALA A 214 -2.34 5.35 -11.24
CA ALA A 214 -3.40 5.11 -10.27
C ALA A 214 -3.62 6.35 -9.40
N LYS A 215 -2.54 7.00 -9.00
CA LYS A 215 -2.60 8.29 -8.30
C LYS A 215 -3.27 9.37 -9.15
N GLY A 216 -2.87 9.53 -10.41
CA GLY A 216 -3.47 10.53 -11.30
C GLY A 216 -4.99 10.36 -11.47
N ILE A 217 -5.47 9.11 -11.53
CA ILE A 217 -6.91 8.79 -11.53
C ILE A 217 -7.59 9.28 -10.25
N LEU A 218 -7.04 8.93 -9.09
CA LEU A 218 -7.65 9.25 -7.81
C LEU A 218 -7.61 10.75 -7.52
N ASP A 219 -6.52 11.44 -7.87
CA ASP A 219 -6.40 12.89 -7.75
C ASP A 219 -7.47 13.61 -8.61
N PHE A 220 -7.69 13.16 -9.85
CA PHE A 220 -8.73 13.71 -10.73
C PHE A 220 -10.15 13.57 -10.15
N VAL A 221 -10.47 12.43 -9.54
CA VAL A 221 -11.78 12.21 -8.92
C VAL A 221 -11.90 13.04 -7.65
N ASN A 222 -10.87 13.00 -6.80
CA ASN A 222 -10.89 13.62 -5.48
C ASN A 222 -10.89 15.16 -5.53
N GLU A 223 -10.33 15.77 -6.57
CA GLU A 223 -10.47 17.22 -6.81
C GLU A 223 -11.95 17.64 -6.94
N GLN A 224 -12.81 16.77 -7.49
CA GLN A 224 -14.25 17.04 -7.63
C GLN A 224 -15.02 16.88 -6.30
N LEU A 225 -14.42 16.25 -5.30
CA LEU A 225 -15.05 15.90 -4.01
C LEU A 225 -14.64 16.79 -2.84
N GLU A 226 -13.62 17.64 -3.02
CA GLU A 226 -13.06 18.47 -1.95
C GLU A 226 -14.12 19.31 -1.22
N ALA A 227 -15.06 19.91 -1.99
CA ALA A 227 -16.14 20.74 -1.44
C ALA A 227 -17.20 19.96 -0.64
N TYR A 228 -17.22 18.62 -0.76
CA TYR A 228 -18.18 17.74 -0.11
C TYR A 228 -17.58 17.01 1.09
N GLU A 229 -16.29 17.25 1.39
CA GLU A 229 -15.54 16.55 2.44
C GLU A 229 -15.58 15.02 2.26
N LEU A 230 -15.57 14.56 1.01
CA LEU A 230 -15.54 13.15 0.62
C LEU A 230 -14.25 12.81 -0.11
N LYS A 231 -13.83 11.54 -0.04
CA LYS A 231 -12.67 11.04 -0.77
C LYS A 231 -12.90 9.63 -1.29
N ILE A 232 -12.66 9.42 -2.58
CA ILE A 232 -12.54 8.09 -3.17
C ILE A 232 -11.16 7.54 -2.85
N VAL A 233 -11.16 6.31 -2.38
CA VAL A 233 -9.96 5.55 -2.03
C VAL A 233 -10.00 4.18 -2.69
N ALA A 234 -8.85 3.70 -3.14
CA ALA A 234 -8.64 2.29 -3.46
C ALA A 234 -8.35 1.52 -2.18
N VAL A 235 -9.09 0.43 -1.96
CA VAL A 235 -9.03 -0.38 -0.74
C VAL A 235 -8.94 -1.86 -1.07
N GLY A 236 -8.22 -2.62 -0.23
CA GLY A 236 -8.05 -4.05 -0.42
C GLY A 236 -6.90 -4.61 0.41
N THR A 237 -6.48 -5.82 0.09
CA THR A 237 -5.28 -6.46 0.66
C THR A 237 -3.99 -6.10 -0.09
N SER A 238 -4.13 -5.56 -1.30
CA SER A 238 -3.07 -5.19 -2.23
C SER A 238 -3.59 -4.13 -3.20
N LEU A 239 -2.67 -3.48 -3.93
CA LEU A 239 -3.01 -2.73 -5.14
C LEU A 239 -2.84 -3.66 -6.35
N ASP A 240 -3.93 -3.88 -7.08
CA ASP A 240 -3.97 -4.78 -8.23
C ASP A 240 -4.63 -4.10 -9.45
N GLU A 241 -4.54 -4.73 -10.63
CA GLU A 241 -5.19 -4.22 -11.85
C GLU A 241 -6.71 -4.08 -11.68
N TYR A 242 -7.35 -5.05 -11.02
CA TYR A 242 -8.75 -5.03 -10.62
C TYR A 242 -8.85 -4.65 -9.15
N GLN A 243 -9.49 -3.51 -8.85
CA GLN A 243 -9.43 -2.89 -7.53
C GLN A 243 -10.83 -2.58 -6.99
N SER A 244 -11.00 -2.69 -5.68
CA SER A 244 -12.18 -2.18 -4.97
C SER A 244 -11.98 -0.71 -4.57
N PHE A 245 -13.01 0.11 -4.79
CA PHE A 245 -13.04 1.54 -4.50
C PHE A 245 -14.16 1.87 -3.53
N ALA A 246 -13.88 2.73 -2.56
CA ALA A 246 -14.84 3.19 -1.56
C ALA A 246 -14.81 4.72 -1.42
N CYS A 247 -15.89 5.31 -0.88
CA CYS A 247 -15.98 6.74 -0.60
C CYS A 247 -15.98 6.99 0.91
N PHE A 248 -14.95 7.64 1.43
CA PHE A 248 -14.81 7.95 2.85
C PHE A 248 -15.08 9.41 3.16
N ASN A 249 -15.60 9.67 4.35
CA ASN A 249 -15.81 11.01 4.87
C ASN A 249 -14.50 11.55 5.48
N MET A 250 -14.14 12.79 5.12
CA MET A 250 -12.94 13.48 5.61
C MET A 250 -13.18 14.31 6.89
N GLN A 251 -14.44 14.50 7.29
CA GLN A 251 -14.81 15.25 8.49
C GLN A 251 -14.21 14.63 9.76
N ASP A 252 -13.95 15.47 10.77
CA ASP A 252 -13.57 15.05 12.12
C ASP A 252 -12.42 14.03 12.18
N PHE A 253 -11.45 14.12 11.25
CA PHE A 253 -10.30 13.23 11.13
C PHE A 253 -10.63 11.75 10.83
N ARG A 254 -11.87 11.47 10.43
CA ARG A 254 -12.36 10.10 10.19
C ARG A 254 -11.54 9.36 9.15
N LEU A 255 -11.26 10.00 8.01
CA LEU A 255 -10.39 9.41 6.98
C LEU A 255 -9.00 9.07 7.53
N ALA A 256 -8.37 9.98 8.28
CA ALA A 256 -7.03 9.74 8.83
C ALA A 256 -7.02 8.57 9.83
N ASN A 257 -8.04 8.48 10.69
CA ASN A 257 -8.18 7.36 11.62
C ASN A 257 -8.45 6.04 10.89
N ALA A 258 -9.33 6.06 9.88
CA ALA A 258 -9.61 4.89 9.06
C ALA A 258 -8.34 4.38 8.34
N MET A 259 -7.51 5.27 7.78
CA MET A 259 -6.25 4.90 7.17
C MET A 259 -5.29 4.23 8.14
N LEU A 260 -5.07 4.85 9.31
CA LEU A 260 -4.21 4.27 10.35
C LEU A 260 -4.73 2.90 10.79
N LYS A 261 -6.04 2.75 10.95
CA LYS A 261 -6.64 1.48 11.34
C LYS A 261 -6.58 0.42 10.24
N MET A 262 -6.72 0.81 8.97
CA MET A 262 -6.51 -0.08 7.83
C MET A 262 -5.06 -0.56 7.76
N GLU A 263 -4.09 0.35 7.93
CA GLU A 263 -2.67 0.01 7.99
C GLU A 263 -2.35 -0.93 9.16
N GLU A 264 -2.92 -0.68 10.34
CA GLU A 264 -2.87 -1.58 11.50
C GLU A 264 -3.40 -2.99 11.22
N LEU A 265 -4.39 -3.07 10.34
CA LEU A 265 -5.01 -4.31 9.90
C LEU A 265 -4.33 -4.91 8.65
N CYS A 266 -3.20 -4.35 8.22
CA CYS A 266 -2.47 -4.73 7.01
C CYS A 266 -3.32 -4.63 5.73
N LEU A 267 -4.28 -3.71 5.70
CA LEU A 267 -5.09 -3.37 4.53
C LEU A 267 -4.55 -2.13 3.85
N ILE A 268 -4.75 -2.04 2.54
CA ILE A 268 -4.43 -0.88 1.72
C ILE A 268 -5.58 0.13 1.77
N CYS A 269 -5.21 1.41 1.88
CA CYS A 269 -6.06 2.57 1.64
C CYS A 269 -5.24 3.61 0.86
N PHE A 270 -5.51 3.76 -0.43
CA PHE A 270 -4.71 4.57 -1.35
C PHE A 270 -5.54 5.66 -2.03
N PHE A 271 -4.99 6.87 -2.14
CA PHE A 271 -5.60 8.05 -2.80
C PHE A 271 -4.61 9.14 -3.17
#